data_AF-A0A6J4K4X6-F1
#
_entry.id   AF-A0A6J4K4X6-F1
#
_cell.length_a   1.000
_cell.length_b   1.000
_cell.length_c   1.000
_cell.angle_alpha   90.00
_cell.angle_beta   90.00
_cell.angle_gamma   90.00
#
_symmetry.space_group_name_H-M   'P 1'
#
loop_
_entity.id
_entity.type
_entity.pdbx_description
1 polymer ?
#
loop_
_entity_poly.entity_id
_entity_poly.type
_entity_poly.pdbx_seq_one_letter_code
_entity_poly.pdbx_strand_id
1 'polypeptide(L)'
;RDRVEDPGVQLDALIQPPELLIRFLRRDAAVPSGMLVRRAAIDRFGGFEEAFRGVYEDQVFCAKICLRAPVYVASACWYRYRQHETQSRVAARQTGEYDYGRLPFLHWLAGYLVELGYQGTPLWSVLQQELWWSHRPRMHRMRASTRRTYRRLKRRLLLALRRSRKRVEAA
;
A
#
# COMPACT_ATOMS: atom_id res chain seq x y z
N ARG A 1 4.24 -5.75 -21.70
CA ARG A 1 5.33 -6.55 -21.09
C ARG A 1 5.01 -6.73 -19.61
N ASP A 2 5.15 -7.96 -19.14
CA ASP A 2 5.00 -8.31 -17.73
C ASP A 2 6.08 -7.58 -16.93
N ARG A 3 5.69 -6.91 -15.84
CA ARG A 3 6.60 -6.15 -14.99
C ARG A 3 6.21 -6.37 -13.53
N VAL A 4 7.21 -6.54 -12.67
CA VAL A 4 7.02 -6.37 -11.23
C VAL A 4 6.93 -4.87 -10.97
N GLU A 5 5.84 -4.41 -10.36
CA GLU A 5 5.76 -3.01 -9.94
C GLU A 5 6.77 -2.76 -8.83
N ASP A 6 7.48 -1.64 -8.89
CA ASP A 6 8.40 -1.23 -7.83
C ASP A 6 7.62 -1.09 -6.50
N PRO A 7 7.85 -1.97 -5.51
CA PRO A 7 7.03 -2.02 -4.32
C PRO A 7 7.37 -0.91 -3.32
N GLY A 8 8.45 -0.13 -3.53
CA GLY A 8 8.85 0.96 -2.65
C GLY A 8 9.46 0.50 -1.31
N VAL A 9 9.81 -0.78 -1.22
CA VAL A 9 10.47 -1.42 -0.07
C VAL A 9 11.61 -2.31 -0.54
N GLN A 10 12.47 -2.72 0.39
CA GLN A 10 13.53 -3.67 0.12
C GLN A 10 12.93 -5.02 -0.30
N LEU A 11 13.44 -5.56 -1.40
CA LEU A 11 13.10 -6.88 -1.91
C LEU A 11 13.99 -7.95 -1.25
N ASP A 12 13.50 -9.19 -1.27
CA ASP A 12 14.11 -10.39 -0.73
C ASP A 12 14.54 -10.24 0.73
N ALA A 13 13.71 -9.53 1.49
CA ALA A 13 13.93 -9.21 2.89
C ALA A 13 12.66 -9.36 3.70
N LEU A 14 12.84 -9.65 4.98
CA LEU A 14 11.78 -9.67 5.97
C LEU A 14 11.60 -8.27 6.56
N ILE A 15 10.42 -7.68 6.35
CA ILE A 15 10.06 -6.37 6.89
C ILE A 15 9.31 -6.58 8.20
N GLN A 16 9.80 -5.96 9.27
CA GLN A 16 9.18 -6.08 10.60
C GLN A 16 7.94 -5.19 10.73
N PRO A 17 6.93 -5.60 11.52
CA PRO A 17 5.81 -4.73 11.84
C PRO A 17 6.22 -3.52 12.69
N PRO A 18 5.51 -2.38 12.60
CA PRO A 18 4.43 -2.06 11.65
C PRO A 18 4.92 -1.33 10.38
N GLU A 19 6.22 -1.43 10.04
CA GLU A 19 6.88 -0.59 9.03
C GLU A 19 6.19 -0.64 7.67
N LEU A 20 5.78 -1.83 7.22
CA LEU A 20 5.14 -1.98 5.92
C LEU A 20 3.76 -1.29 5.87
N LEU A 21 2.99 -1.38 6.97
CA LEU A 21 1.70 -0.69 7.09
C LEU A 21 1.88 0.83 7.09
N ILE A 22 2.89 1.35 7.79
CA ILE A 22 3.21 2.78 7.78
C ILE A 22 3.49 3.25 6.34
N ARG A 23 4.26 2.49 5.57
CA ARG A 23 4.56 2.81 4.17
C ARG A 23 3.32 2.76 3.27
N PHE A 24 2.42 1.80 3.48
CA PHE A 24 1.14 1.75 2.76
C PHE A 24 0.25 2.94 3.08
N LEU A 25 0.13 3.32 4.35
CA LEU A 25 -0.64 4.49 4.77
C LEU A 25 -0.11 5.76 4.14
N ARG A 26 1.22 5.95 4.16
CA ARG A 26 1.88 7.08 3.49
C ARG A 26 1.80 7.00 1.98
N ARG A 27 1.36 5.87 1.39
CA ARG A 27 1.38 5.58 -0.05
C ARG A 27 2.79 5.56 -0.64
N ASP A 28 3.81 5.28 0.16
CA ASP A 28 5.21 5.23 -0.27
C ASP A 28 5.62 3.83 -0.74
N ALA A 29 4.85 2.81 -0.35
CA ALA A 29 4.94 1.45 -0.88
C ALA A 29 3.67 1.07 -1.65
N ALA A 30 3.81 0.18 -2.62
CA ALA A 30 2.68 -0.38 -3.36
C ALA A 30 2.05 -1.51 -2.53
N VAL A 31 0.73 -1.45 -2.33
CA VAL A 31 -0.03 -2.58 -1.77
C VAL A 31 0.10 -3.76 -2.75
N PRO A 32 0.45 -4.95 -2.29
CA PRO A 32 0.67 -6.11 -3.17
C PRO A 32 -0.62 -6.49 -3.91
N SER A 33 -0.48 -6.89 -5.18
CA SER A 33 -1.58 -7.43 -6.00
C SER A 33 -1.95 -8.88 -5.64
N GLY A 34 -1.25 -9.48 -4.69
CA GLY A 34 -1.42 -10.86 -4.26
C GLY A 34 -0.42 -11.17 -3.15
N MET A 35 -0.83 -12.03 -2.23
CA MET A 35 -0.04 -12.42 -1.06
C MET A 35 -0.26 -13.89 -0.75
N LEU A 36 0.77 -14.55 -0.23
CA LEU A 36 0.67 -15.87 0.35
C LEU A 36 0.70 -15.72 1.88
N VAL A 37 -0.33 -16.22 2.55
CA VAL A 37 -0.47 -16.10 4.00
C VAL A 37 -0.65 -17.49 4.60
N ARG A 38 0.11 -17.79 5.66
CA ARG A 38 -0.06 -19.04 6.41
C ARG A 38 -1.43 -19.05 7.06
N ARG A 39 -2.14 -20.19 7.02
CA ARG A 39 -3.43 -20.37 7.68
C ARG A 39 -3.40 -19.94 9.16
N ALA A 40 -2.36 -20.33 9.89
CA ALA A 40 -2.21 -19.94 11.30
C ALA A 40 -2.17 -18.42 11.53
N ALA A 41 -1.70 -17.64 10.56
CA ALA A 41 -1.78 -16.18 10.65
C ALA A 41 -3.23 -15.71 10.49
N ILE A 42 -4.01 -16.29 9.57
CA ILE A 42 -5.44 -15.98 9.42
C ILE A 42 -6.20 -16.32 10.69
N ASP A 43 -5.98 -17.51 11.25
CA ASP A 43 -6.65 -17.96 12.48
C ASP A 43 -6.32 -17.04 13.67
N ARG A 44 -5.06 -16.58 13.76
CA ARG A 44 -4.61 -15.69 14.85
C ARG A 44 -5.05 -14.24 14.69
N PHE A 45 -5.14 -13.77 13.45
CA PHE A 45 -5.28 -12.35 13.14
C PHE A 45 -6.68 -11.98 12.62
N GLY A 46 -7.50 -12.96 12.29
CA GLY A 46 -8.75 -12.78 11.58
C GLY A 46 -8.53 -12.60 10.08
N GLY A 47 -9.50 -13.08 9.30
CA GLY A 47 -9.49 -12.98 7.84
C GLY A 47 -9.99 -11.63 7.32
N PHE A 48 -10.68 -11.68 6.19
CA PHE A 48 -11.31 -10.53 5.57
C PHE A 48 -12.47 -9.99 6.42
N GLU A 49 -12.84 -8.73 6.17
CA GLU A 49 -13.94 -8.07 6.88
C GLU A 49 -15.14 -7.93 5.94
N GLU A 50 -16.26 -8.55 6.32
CA GLU A 50 -17.50 -8.58 5.53
C GLU A 50 -18.09 -7.19 5.22
N ALA A 51 -17.74 -6.19 6.05
CA ALA A 51 -18.14 -4.79 5.87
C ALA A 51 -17.49 -4.15 4.62
N PHE A 52 -16.42 -4.74 4.08
CA PHE A 52 -15.74 -4.26 2.89
C PHE A 52 -16.05 -5.18 1.71
N ARG A 53 -16.76 -4.66 0.72
CA ARG A 53 -17.07 -5.37 -0.52
C ARG A 53 -16.51 -4.59 -1.70
N GLY A 54 -15.49 -5.13 -2.36
CA GLY A 54 -14.84 -4.49 -3.51
C GLY A 54 -13.60 -3.69 -3.14
N VAL A 55 -13.66 -2.35 -3.14
CA VAL A 55 -12.44 -1.54 -2.92
C VAL A 55 -12.02 -1.63 -1.44
N TYR A 56 -10.73 -1.81 -1.20
CA TYR A 56 -10.09 -1.91 0.14
C TYR A 56 -10.31 -3.23 0.91
N GLU A 57 -11.09 -4.18 0.39
CA GLU A 57 -11.26 -5.50 1.02
C GLU A 57 -9.90 -6.21 1.26
N ASP A 58 -9.06 -6.23 0.23
CA ASP A 58 -7.70 -6.76 0.28
C ASP A 58 -6.78 -5.98 1.24
N GLN A 59 -6.93 -4.66 1.29
CA GLN A 59 -6.13 -3.76 2.11
C GLN A 59 -6.44 -3.85 3.60
N VAL A 60 -7.70 -4.10 3.96
CA VAL A 60 -8.12 -4.33 5.34
C VAL A 60 -7.44 -5.59 5.88
N PHE A 61 -7.53 -6.70 5.15
CA PHE A 61 -6.84 -7.93 5.52
C PHE A 61 -5.31 -7.75 5.52
N CYS A 62 -4.75 -7.10 4.51
CA CYS A 62 -3.33 -6.80 4.43
C CYS A 62 -2.84 -5.96 5.63
N ALA A 63 -3.63 -4.99 6.10
CA ALA A 63 -3.31 -4.18 7.26
C ALA A 63 -3.21 -5.02 8.54
N LYS A 64 -4.13 -5.98 8.75
CA LYS A 64 -4.09 -6.91 9.88
C LYS A 64 -2.79 -7.71 9.92
N ILE A 65 -2.33 -8.19 8.76
CA ILE A 65 -1.10 -8.96 8.62
C ILE A 65 0.13 -8.08 8.84
N CYS A 66 0.23 -6.95 8.11
CA CYS A 66 1.39 -6.04 8.17
C CYS A 66 1.57 -5.36 9.54
N LEU A 67 0.52 -5.31 10.35
CA LEU A 67 0.57 -4.80 11.72
C LEU A 67 1.19 -5.80 12.70
N ARG A 68 1.03 -7.11 12.48
CA ARG A 68 1.27 -8.13 13.52
C ARG A 68 2.18 -9.29 13.10
N ALA A 69 2.56 -9.38 11.83
CA ALA A 69 3.50 -10.39 11.36
C ALA A 69 4.57 -9.78 10.44
N PRO A 70 5.83 -10.26 10.55
CA PRO A 70 6.85 -9.93 9.57
C PRO A 70 6.44 -10.37 8.16
N VAL A 71 6.69 -9.53 7.17
CA VAL A 71 6.29 -9.79 5.77
C VAL A 71 7.54 -9.90 4.91
N TYR A 72 7.67 -11.02 4.19
CA TYR A 72 8.72 -11.22 3.20
C TYR A 72 8.26 -10.68 1.83
N VAL A 73 9.07 -9.83 1.21
CA VAL A 73 8.75 -9.24 -0.10
C VAL A 73 9.64 -9.84 -1.17
N ALA A 74 9.12 -10.79 -1.96
CA ALA A 74 9.88 -11.47 -3.00
C ALA A 74 10.12 -10.56 -4.22
N SER A 75 11.32 -10.64 -4.83
CA SER A 75 11.63 -9.94 -6.09
C SER A 75 11.08 -10.64 -7.34
N ALA A 76 10.72 -11.93 -7.22
CA ALA A 76 10.29 -12.74 -8.34
C ALA A 76 8.83 -12.46 -8.76
N CYS A 77 8.56 -12.60 -10.06
CA CYS A 77 7.22 -12.48 -10.63
C CYS A 77 6.57 -13.87 -10.71
N TRP A 78 5.62 -14.17 -9.83
CA TRP A 78 5.00 -15.50 -9.74
C TRP A 78 3.58 -15.60 -10.33
N TYR A 79 2.97 -14.47 -10.70
CA TYR A 79 1.64 -14.48 -11.30
C TYR A 79 1.48 -13.37 -12.31
N ARG A 80 0.64 -13.63 -13.32
CA ARG A 80 0.20 -12.63 -14.30
C ARG A 80 -1.15 -12.10 -13.83
N TYR A 81 -1.24 -10.79 -13.64
CA TYR A 81 -2.48 -10.14 -13.21
C TYR A 81 -3.34 -9.78 -14.42
N ARG A 82 -4.54 -10.37 -14.53
CA ARG A 82 -5.50 -10.05 -15.59
C ARG A 82 -6.12 -8.68 -15.32
N GLN A 83 -5.93 -7.73 -16.23
CA GLN A 83 -6.57 -6.42 -16.18
C GLN A 83 -7.75 -6.41 -17.15
N HIS A 84 -8.91 -5.91 -16.69
CA HIS A 84 -10.08 -5.66 -17.52
C HIS A 84 -10.76 -4.36 -17.09
N GLU A 85 -11.56 -3.77 -17.97
CA GLU A 85 -12.12 -2.43 -17.77
C GLU A 85 -13.09 -2.35 -16.60
N THR A 86 -13.81 -3.44 -16.33
CA THR A 86 -14.76 -3.55 -15.21
C THR A 86 -14.10 -3.92 -13.87
N GLN A 87 -12.77 -3.97 -13.77
CA GLN A 87 -12.11 -4.29 -12.50
C GLN A 87 -12.40 -3.20 -11.46
N SER A 88 -12.62 -3.58 -10.20
CA SER A 88 -13.10 -2.69 -9.14
C SER A 88 -12.24 -1.43 -8.99
N ARG A 89 -10.91 -1.52 -9.18
CA ARG A 89 -10.02 -0.35 -9.15
C ARG A 89 -10.20 0.62 -10.32
N VAL A 90 -10.47 0.14 -11.54
CA VAL A 90 -10.67 1.01 -12.72
C VAL A 90 -12.04 1.66 -12.62
N ALA A 91 -13.08 0.86 -12.35
CA ALA A 91 -14.43 1.36 -12.12
C ALA A 91 -14.43 2.41 -11.00
N ALA A 92 -13.86 2.07 -9.83
CA ALA A 92 -13.82 2.98 -8.69
C ALA A 92 -13.02 4.26 -8.94
N ARG A 93 -12.01 4.23 -9.83
CA ARG A 93 -11.27 5.43 -10.20
C ARG A 93 -12.05 6.31 -11.18
N GLN A 94 -12.86 5.71 -12.04
CA GLN A 94 -13.74 6.43 -12.97
C GLN A 94 -14.95 7.04 -12.24
N THR A 95 -15.51 6.32 -11.27
CA THR A 95 -16.66 6.77 -10.45
C THR A 95 -16.25 7.65 -9.27
N GLY A 96 -14.96 7.69 -8.92
CA GLY A 96 -14.44 8.42 -7.75
C GLY A 96 -14.53 7.63 -6.43
N GLU A 97 -15.14 6.44 -6.45
CA GLU A 97 -15.27 5.54 -5.31
C GLU A 97 -13.92 5.11 -4.71
N TYR A 98 -12.81 5.14 -5.46
CA TYR A 98 -11.50 4.74 -4.94
C TYR A 98 -11.01 5.67 -3.83
N ASP A 99 -11.21 6.98 -4.00
CA ASP A 99 -10.89 7.95 -2.95
C ASP A 99 -11.98 7.93 -1.87
N TYR A 100 -13.24 7.62 -2.21
CA TYR A 100 -14.32 7.44 -1.24
C TYR A 100 -14.04 6.27 -0.29
N GLY A 101 -13.63 5.09 -0.81
CA GLY A 101 -13.34 3.89 -0.02
C GLY A 101 -12.13 4.02 0.91
N ARG A 102 -11.26 5.02 0.68
CA ARG A 102 -10.13 5.28 1.59
C ARG A 102 -10.59 5.73 2.97
N LEU A 103 -11.58 6.62 3.05
CA LEU A 103 -11.99 7.19 4.33
C LEU A 103 -12.62 6.13 5.25
N PRO A 104 -13.56 5.27 4.80
CA PRO A 104 -14.03 4.11 5.55
C PRO A 104 -12.89 3.19 6.01
N PHE A 105 -11.93 2.90 5.13
CA PHE A 105 -10.75 2.11 5.50
C PHE A 105 -9.94 2.75 6.64
N LEU A 106 -9.69 4.06 6.58
CA LEU A 106 -8.94 4.76 7.62
C LEU A 106 -9.71 4.83 8.95
N HIS A 107 -11.04 5.00 8.92
CA HIS A 107 -11.86 4.97 10.14
C HIS A 107 -11.91 3.57 10.76
N TRP A 108 -12.08 2.53 9.94
CA TRP A 108 -12.00 1.15 10.41
C TRP A 108 -10.63 0.86 11.04
N LEU A 109 -9.54 1.26 10.37
CA LEU A 109 -8.20 1.06 10.90
C LEU A 109 -7.99 1.85 12.21
N ALA A 110 -8.63 3.00 12.38
CA ALA A 110 -8.57 3.75 13.63
C ALA A 110 -9.22 2.97 14.78
N GLY A 111 -10.44 2.45 14.59
CA GLY A 111 -11.08 1.59 15.58
C GLY A 111 -10.23 0.37 15.91
N TYR A 112 -9.73 -0.30 14.87
CA TYR A 112 -8.90 -1.48 14.99
C TYR A 112 -7.59 -1.24 15.77
N LEU A 113 -6.91 -0.11 15.55
CA LEU A 113 -5.71 0.24 16.30
C LEU A 113 -6.02 0.64 17.75
N VAL A 114 -7.18 1.23 18.02
CA VAL A 114 -7.62 1.53 19.39
C VAL A 114 -7.87 0.25 20.17
N GLU A 115 -8.59 -0.71 19.58
CA GLU A 115 -8.86 -2.03 20.19
C GLU A 115 -7.56 -2.77 20.55
N LEU A 116 -6.53 -2.62 19.72
CA LEU A 116 -5.21 -3.22 19.95
C LEU A 116 -4.27 -2.37 20.81
N GLY A 117 -4.69 -1.21 21.30
CA GLY A 117 -3.88 -0.35 22.18
C GLY A 117 -2.73 0.40 21.49
N TYR A 118 -2.79 0.63 20.18
CA TYR A 118 -1.74 1.33 19.41
C TYR A 118 -1.82 2.87 19.49
N GLN A 119 -2.68 3.42 20.35
CA GLN A 119 -2.78 4.86 20.54
C GLN A 119 -1.44 5.44 21.04
N GLY A 120 -1.06 6.62 20.55
CA GLY A 120 0.21 7.27 20.89
C GLY A 120 1.45 6.73 20.16
N THR A 121 1.33 5.64 19.39
CA THR A 121 2.45 5.11 18.59
C THR A 121 2.73 5.93 17.33
N PRO A 122 3.91 5.81 16.71
CA PRO A 122 4.20 6.44 15.42
C PRO A 122 3.21 6.05 14.31
N LEU A 123 2.70 4.80 14.32
CA LEU A 123 1.67 4.36 13.39
C LEU A 123 0.37 5.13 13.58
N TRP A 124 -0.05 5.35 14.83
CA TRP A 124 -1.24 6.14 15.15
C TRP A 124 -1.12 7.57 14.65
N SER A 125 0.02 8.22 14.86
CA SER A 125 0.27 9.58 14.34
C SER A 125 0.16 9.64 12.82
N VAL A 126 0.69 8.65 12.11
CA VAL A 126 0.58 8.56 10.64
C VAL A 126 -0.87 8.38 10.21
N LEU A 127 -1.64 7.53 10.90
CA LEU A 127 -3.06 7.36 10.62
C LEU A 127 -3.85 8.65 10.82
N GLN A 128 -3.65 9.34 11.94
CA GLN A 128 -4.33 10.61 12.24
C GLN A 128 -4.01 11.69 11.19
N GLN A 129 -2.74 11.74 10.75
CA GLN A 129 -2.35 12.62 9.66
C GLN A 129 -3.12 12.29 8.38
N GLU A 130 -3.16 11.02 7.96
CA GLU A 130 -3.87 10.58 6.75
C GLU A 130 -5.40 10.79 6.84
N LEU A 131 -6.00 10.61 8.01
CA LEU A 131 -7.40 10.96 8.28
C LEU A 131 -7.63 12.46 8.09
N TRP A 132 -6.81 13.31 8.70
CA TRP A 132 -6.93 14.76 8.57
C TRP A 132 -6.85 15.24 7.12
N TRP A 133 -5.94 14.68 6.32
CA TRP A 133 -5.84 14.98 4.89
C TRP A 133 -7.08 14.52 4.12
N SER A 134 -7.64 13.36 4.47
CA SER A 134 -8.81 12.79 3.79
C SER A 134 -10.08 13.60 4.05
N HIS A 135 -10.20 14.23 5.22
CA HIS A 135 -11.29 15.17 5.55
C HIS A 135 -11.18 16.53 4.82
N ARG A 136 -10.07 16.81 4.11
CA ARG A 136 -9.85 18.09 3.42
C ARG A 136 -9.72 17.89 1.88
N PRO A 137 -10.83 17.62 1.17
CA PRO A 137 -10.82 17.14 -0.23
C PRO A 137 -10.23 18.13 -1.25
N ARG A 138 -10.24 19.44 -0.96
CA ARG A 138 -9.57 20.44 -1.81
C ARG A 138 -8.04 20.34 -1.75
N MET A 139 -7.46 20.11 -0.57
CA MET A 139 -6.00 20.00 -0.40
C MET A 139 -5.44 18.63 -0.80
N HIS A 140 -6.24 17.57 -0.67
CA HIS A 140 -5.87 16.24 -1.17
C HIS A 140 -5.58 16.26 -2.69
N ARG A 141 -6.39 17.01 -3.47
CA ARG A 141 -6.20 17.16 -4.93
C ARG A 141 -4.86 17.83 -5.29
N MET A 142 -4.45 18.86 -4.54
CA MET A 142 -3.15 19.54 -4.76
C MET A 142 -1.95 18.65 -4.41
N ARG A 143 -2.04 17.84 -3.35
CA ARG A 143 -0.95 16.91 -2.97
C ARG A 143 -0.85 15.70 -3.90
N ALA A 144 -1.96 15.25 -4.47
CA ALA A 144 -1.97 14.17 -5.46
C ALA A 144 -1.23 14.56 -6.76
N SER A 145 -1.34 15.82 -7.20
CA SER A 145 -0.62 16.31 -8.39
C SER A 145 0.88 16.40 -8.14
N THR A 146 1.30 16.98 -7.01
CA THR A 146 2.73 17.12 -6.65
C THR A 146 3.41 15.76 -6.41
N ARG A 147 2.73 14.80 -5.76
CA ARG A 147 3.25 13.43 -5.59
C ARG A 147 3.40 12.66 -6.90
N ARG A 148 2.47 12.82 -7.86
CA ARG A 148 2.58 12.17 -9.19
C ARG A 148 3.81 12.69 -9.94
N THR A 149 4.03 13.99 -9.91
CA THR A 149 5.19 14.62 -10.54
C THR A 149 6.50 14.19 -9.87
N TYR A 150 6.56 14.18 -8.53
CA TYR A 150 7.72 13.71 -7.78
C TYR A 150 8.05 12.23 -8.07
N ARG A 151 7.06 11.33 -8.10
CA ARG A 151 7.30 9.91 -8.43
C ARG A 151 7.81 9.71 -9.85
N ARG A 152 7.32 10.49 -10.83
CA ARG A 152 7.80 10.46 -12.21
C ARG A 152 9.25 10.92 -12.29
N LEU A 153 9.59 12.01 -11.61
CA LEU A 153 10.96 12.53 -11.53
C LEU A 153 11.90 11.56 -10.83
N LYS A 154 11.52 11.04 -9.66
CA LYS A 154 12.30 10.04 -8.91
C LYS A 154 12.56 8.78 -9.72
N ARG A 155 11.54 8.25 -10.43
CA ARG A 155 11.72 7.10 -11.33
C ARG A 155 12.71 7.40 -12.47
N ARG A 156 12.63 8.58 -13.09
CA ARG A 156 13.57 8.99 -14.15
C ARG A 156 15.01 9.06 -13.61
N LEU A 157 15.19 9.65 -12.42
CA LEU A 157 16.48 9.72 -11.74
C LEU A 157 17.05 8.34 -11.39
N LEU A 158 16.25 7.46 -10.80
CA LEU A 158 16.67 6.08 -10.48
C LEU A 158 17.04 5.28 -11.74
N LEU A 159 16.31 5.46 -12.84
CA LEU A 159 16.64 4.83 -14.11
C LEU A 159 17.93 5.40 -14.72
N ALA A 160 18.16 6.71 -14.60
CA ALA A 160 19.39 7.35 -15.05
C ALA A 160 20.61 6.86 -14.26
N LEU A 161 20.50 6.77 -12.93
CA LEU A 161 21.54 6.25 -12.04
C LEU A 161 21.84 4.77 -12.28
N ARG A 162 20.82 3.96 -12.59
CA ARG A 162 21.03 2.56 -12.99
C ARG A 162 21.72 2.43 -14.36
N ARG A 163 21.45 3.34 -15.29
CA ARG A 163 22.10 3.38 -16.61
C ARG A 163 23.56 3.83 -16.53
N SER A 164 23.88 4.81 -15.68
CA SER A 164 25.26 5.23 -15.47
C SER A 164 26.09 4.14 -14.79
N ARG A 165 25.55 3.48 -13.77
CA ARG A 165 26.25 2.37 -13.08
C ARG A 165 26.56 1.19 -14.00
N LYS A 166 25.60 0.79 -14.85
CA LYS A 166 25.84 -0.25 -15.87
C LYS A 166 26.87 0.14 -16.95
N ARG A 167 27.08 1.43 -17.22
CA ARG A 167 28.11 1.90 -18.16
C ARG A 167 29.51 1.88 -17.55
N VAL A 168 29.62 2.13 -16.24
CA VAL A 168 30.90 2.07 -15.51
C VAL A 168 31.34 0.62 -15.27
N GLU A 169 30.40 -0.31 -15.04
CA GLU A 169 30.70 -1.74 -14.86
C GLU A 169 31.01 -2.48 -16.19
N ALA A 170 30.80 -1.84 -17.34
CA ALA A 170 31.03 -2.41 -18.68
C ALA A 170 32.22 -1.79 -19.42
N ALA A 171 32.96 -0.89 -18.76
CA ALA A 171 34.20 -0.26 -19.24
C ALA A 171 35.37 -0.75 -18.38
#